data_AF-A0A0M3KDC4-F1
#
_entry.id   AF-A0A0M3KDC4-F1
#
_cell.length_a   1.000
_cell.length_b   1.000
_cell.length_c   1.000
_cell.angle_alpha   90.00
_cell.angle_beta   90.00
_cell.angle_gamma   90.00
#
_symmetry.space_group_name_H-M   'P 1'
#
loop_
_entity.id
_entity.type
_entity.pdbx_description
1 polymer ?
#
loop_
_entity_poly.entity_id
_entity_poly.type
_entity_poly.pdbx_seq_one_letter_code
_entity_poly.pdbx_strand_id
1 'polypeptide(L)'
;LPSGYPLRIAVRKEIRQLSDDERQRYYQAIRQLKQNGQYDEFASIHRDVAEASGAHSGPGFLPWHREFLKRVEIAIRMIDPSLAIPYWDSVLDSYLPDPRDSIMWSTMLLGENDQFGNVVNGPFAGFRTLEGRQTITRDLGLEGSVFRERDLNDVYAQGAIENVLSYTAPYTTCPYPVNFQALEYTHGRVHNWIGGDMKPIPRSANDPVFYLHHSFVDYIFEQWRQMRQNRWQREQEYSPDIEACENPQHFSNSAMRPFFNFVNKDGLSNAYTDNMYTYAPRPSCSMQNPSCASKFLFCDFHNGPPHCVSKIKMNGLCQGFEGEDACFGGICINAYCRPGTFQVVRSFVRIQFQTSVESTSTTMNDLREA
;
A
#
# COMPACT_ATOMS: atom_id res chain seq x y z
N LEU A 1 -13.61 21.92 14.92
CA LEU A 1 -13.20 22.25 13.53
C LEU A 1 -13.97 23.48 13.09
N PRO A 2 -13.45 24.33 12.19
CA PRO A 2 -14.17 25.51 11.69
C PRO A 2 -15.56 25.18 11.12
N SER A 3 -15.78 23.92 10.71
CA SER A 3 -17.04 23.36 10.21
C SER A 3 -18.03 22.89 11.29
N GLY A 4 -17.70 22.94 12.58
CA GLY A 4 -18.58 22.50 13.68
C GLY A 4 -18.69 20.97 13.88
N TYR A 5 -18.12 20.16 13.00
CA TYR A 5 -18.11 18.70 13.16
C TYR A 5 -17.06 18.22 14.18
N PRO A 6 -17.32 17.12 14.92
CA PRO A 6 -16.33 16.49 15.77
C PRO A 6 -15.26 15.81 14.92
N LEU A 7 -14.00 15.95 15.32
CA LEU A 7 -12.89 15.20 14.73
C LEU A 7 -13.06 13.72 15.10
N ARG A 8 -13.25 12.86 14.09
CA ARG A 8 -13.39 11.40 14.29
C ARG A 8 -12.03 10.70 14.21
N ILE A 9 -11.94 9.45 14.64
CA ILE A 9 -10.79 8.60 14.33
C ILE A 9 -10.69 8.47 12.79
N ALA A 10 -9.51 8.70 12.23
CA ALA A 10 -9.27 8.55 10.80
C ALA A 10 -9.26 7.05 10.44
N VAL A 11 -9.83 6.66 9.30
CA VAL A 11 -9.76 5.28 8.82
C VAL A 11 -8.89 5.26 7.57
N ARG A 12 -7.64 4.82 7.72
CA ARG A 12 -6.71 4.65 6.60
C ARG A 12 -7.17 3.45 5.77
N LYS A 13 -7.50 3.70 4.50
CA LYS A 13 -8.00 2.69 3.55
C LYS A 13 -7.00 2.46 2.43
N GLU A 14 -7.08 1.30 1.79
CA GLU A 14 -6.34 1.07 0.55
C GLU A 14 -6.77 2.09 -0.50
N ILE A 15 -5.83 2.74 -1.19
CA ILE A 15 -6.14 3.88 -2.08
C ILE A 15 -7.10 3.53 -3.22
N ARG A 16 -7.04 2.31 -3.78
CA ARG A 16 -7.96 1.80 -4.79
C ARG A 16 -9.34 1.48 -4.22
N GLN A 17 -9.51 1.35 -2.91
CA GLN A 17 -10.83 1.22 -2.25
C GLN A 17 -11.46 2.55 -1.84
N LEU A 18 -10.74 3.67 -1.93
CA LEU A 18 -11.38 4.98 -1.76
C LEU A 18 -12.46 5.20 -2.83
N SER A 19 -13.55 5.85 -2.43
CA SER A 19 -14.48 6.44 -3.38
C SER A 19 -13.80 7.54 -4.20
N ASP A 20 -14.39 7.91 -5.34
CA ASP A 20 -13.83 8.98 -6.18
C ASP A 20 -13.79 10.33 -5.45
N ASP A 21 -14.79 10.61 -4.60
CA ASP A 21 -14.81 11.81 -3.76
C ASP A 21 -13.69 11.81 -2.71
N GLU A 22 -13.55 10.73 -1.93
CA GLU A 22 -12.47 10.61 -0.92
C GLU A 22 -11.09 10.78 -1.56
N ARG A 23 -10.87 10.13 -2.71
CA ARG A 23 -9.61 10.20 -3.44
C ARG A 23 -9.32 11.61 -3.94
N GLN A 24 -10.32 12.27 -4.51
CA GLN A 24 -10.16 13.63 -5.03
C GLN A 24 -9.88 14.64 -3.91
N ARG A 25 -10.57 14.53 -2.76
CA ARG A 25 -10.31 15.40 -1.60
C ARG A 25 -8.91 15.16 -1.03
N TYR A 26 -8.44 13.90 -0.98
CA TYR A 26 -7.07 13.60 -0.59
C TYR A 26 -6.04 14.25 -1.53
N TYR A 27 -6.19 14.10 -2.86
CA TYR A 27 -5.29 14.73 -3.83
C TYR A 27 -5.31 16.26 -3.74
N GLN A 28 -6.49 16.85 -3.54
CA GLN A 28 -6.60 18.30 -3.32
C GLN A 28 -5.87 18.76 -2.06
N ALA A 29 -6.01 18.04 -0.95
CA ALA A 29 -5.31 18.37 0.29
C ALA A 29 -3.79 18.29 0.14
N ILE A 30 -3.25 17.22 -0.47
CA ILE A 30 -1.80 17.11 -0.74
C ILE A 30 -1.32 18.24 -1.66
N ARG A 31 -2.06 18.59 -2.71
CA ARG A 31 -1.72 19.73 -3.57
C ARG A 31 -1.75 21.07 -2.82
N GLN A 32 -2.70 21.26 -1.91
CA GLN A 32 -2.76 22.47 -1.11
C GLN A 32 -1.58 22.57 -0.14
N LEU A 33 -1.17 21.46 0.49
CA LEU A 33 0.07 21.40 1.26
C LEU A 33 1.30 21.68 0.40
N LYS A 34 1.31 21.24 -0.86
CA LYS A 34 2.38 21.56 -1.79
C LYS A 34 2.42 23.05 -2.15
N GLN A 35 1.26 23.67 -2.38
CA GLN A 35 1.14 25.09 -2.74
C GLN A 35 1.50 26.03 -1.60
N ASN A 36 1.22 25.65 -0.35
CA ASN A 36 1.52 26.49 0.83
C ASN A 36 2.91 26.22 1.43
N GLY A 37 3.71 25.32 0.85
CA GLY A 37 5.05 24.98 1.29
C GLY A 37 5.13 23.92 2.40
N GLN A 38 4.03 23.58 3.06
CA GLN A 38 4.02 22.65 4.18
C GLN A 38 4.39 21.21 3.77
N TYR A 39 4.07 20.80 2.54
CA TYR A 39 4.54 19.53 1.98
C TYR A 39 6.07 19.48 1.91
N ASP A 40 6.70 20.59 1.50
CA ASP A 40 8.15 20.68 1.36
C ASP A 40 8.86 20.74 2.71
N GLU A 41 8.21 21.30 3.72
CA GLU A 41 8.65 21.19 5.11
C GLU A 41 8.66 19.72 5.58
N PHE A 42 7.61 18.95 5.29
CA PHE A 42 7.60 17.51 5.62
C PHE A 42 8.68 16.74 4.87
N ALA A 43 8.85 17.00 3.57
CA ALA A 43 9.92 16.39 2.80
C ALA A 43 11.32 16.76 3.35
N SER A 44 11.52 18.01 3.80
CA SER A 44 12.76 18.42 4.48
C SER A 44 12.96 17.71 5.80
N ILE A 45 11.92 17.56 6.63
CA ILE A 45 12.02 16.84 7.91
C ILE A 45 12.58 15.43 7.71
N HIS A 46 12.07 14.69 6.71
CA HIS A 46 12.59 13.37 6.39
C HIS A 46 14.02 13.42 5.85
N ARG A 47 14.30 14.35 4.93
CA ARG A 47 15.64 14.55 4.36
C ARG A 47 16.70 14.83 5.42
N ASP A 48 16.38 15.68 6.40
CA ASP A 48 17.32 16.15 7.42
C ASP A 48 17.68 15.04 8.43
N VAL A 49 16.94 13.93 8.42
CA VAL A 49 17.21 12.72 9.22
C VAL A 49 17.53 11.50 8.37
N ALA A 50 17.85 11.68 7.09
CA ALA A 50 18.17 10.59 6.17
C ALA A 50 19.44 9.82 6.56
N GLU A 51 20.36 10.47 7.27
CA GLU A 51 21.62 9.88 7.74
C GLU A 51 21.83 10.13 9.24
N ALA A 52 22.54 9.21 9.90
CA ALA A 52 22.98 9.34 11.29
C ALA A 52 21.88 9.81 12.27
N SER A 53 20.66 9.29 12.09
CA SER A 53 19.48 9.59 12.90
C SER A 53 18.88 8.30 13.46
N GLY A 54 17.84 8.41 14.30
CA GLY A 54 17.07 7.24 14.73
C GLY A 54 16.07 6.71 13.69
N ALA A 55 15.90 7.41 12.55
CA ALA A 55 14.79 7.18 11.62
C ALA A 55 15.04 6.03 10.62
N HIS A 56 16.28 5.61 10.40
CA HIS A 56 16.66 4.60 9.40
C HIS A 56 17.80 3.74 9.89
N SER A 57 17.87 2.49 9.43
CA SER A 57 18.92 1.51 9.71
C SER A 57 18.94 0.94 11.14
N GLY A 58 17.79 0.94 11.82
CA GLY A 58 17.70 0.43 13.19
C GLY A 58 16.28 0.44 13.80
N PRO A 59 16.15 0.04 15.08
CA PRO A 59 14.90 -0.09 15.84
C PRO A 59 14.00 1.15 15.85
N GLY A 60 14.59 2.34 15.71
CA GLY A 60 13.84 3.61 15.66
C GLY A 60 13.04 3.82 14.35
N PHE A 61 13.27 3.03 13.31
CA PHE A 61 12.65 3.19 11.99
C PHE A 61 11.12 3.18 12.04
N LEU A 62 10.49 2.15 12.60
CA LEU A 62 9.02 2.03 12.63
C LEU A 62 8.36 3.09 13.53
N PRO A 63 8.83 3.34 14.77
CA PRO A 63 8.28 4.38 15.63
C PRO A 63 8.41 5.79 15.05
N TRP A 64 9.55 6.10 14.42
CA TRP A 64 9.78 7.42 13.81
C TRP A 64 8.84 7.67 12.64
N HIS A 65 8.71 6.72 11.70
CA HIS A 65 7.86 6.87 10.54
C HIS A 65 6.37 6.93 10.91
N ARG A 66 5.96 6.21 11.96
CA ARG A 66 4.60 6.32 12.53
C ARG A 66 4.31 7.73 13.02
N GLU A 67 5.21 8.31 13.82
CA GLU A 67 5.06 9.69 14.31
C GLU A 67 5.12 10.72 13.17
N PHE A 68 5.95 10.48 12.16
CA PHE A 68 6.01 11.33 10.97
C PHE A 68 4.67 11.33 10.21
N LEU A 69 4.12 10.14 9.92
CA LEU A 69 2.80 10.02 9.28
C LEU A 69 1.69 10.67 10.10
N LYS A 70 1.74 10.57 11.44
CA LYS A 70 0.82 11.27 12.33
C LYS A 70 0.77 12.76 12.02
N ARG A 71 1.93 13.41 11.88
CA ARG A 71 2.03 14.86 11.66
C ARG A 71 1.51 15.26 10.29
N VAL A 72 1.80 14.47 9.27
CA VAL A 72 1.26 14.65 7.91
C VAL A 72 -0.26 14.48 7.91
N GLU A 73 -0.78 13.49 8.64
CA GLU A 73 -2.22 13.24 8.74
C GLU A 73 -2.93 14.38 9.47
N ILE A 74 -2.35 14.95 10.52
CA ILE A 74 -2.88 16.16 11.16
C ILE A 74 -2.95 17.30 10.13
N ALA A 75 -1.91 17.51 9.31
CA ALA A 75 -1.89 18.60 8.33
C ALA A 75 -2.97 18.47 7.25
N ILE A 76 -3.15 17.29 6.64
CA ILE A 76 -4.25 17.09 5.67
C ILE A 76 -5.63 17.24 6.35
N ARG A 77 -5.74 16.89 7.64
CA ARG A 77 -6.99 17.00 8.39
C ARG A 77 -7.30 18.42 8.88
N MET A 78 -6.30 19.30 8.93
CA MET A 78 -6.52 20.74 9.10
C MET A 78 -7.13 21.36 7.85
N ILE A 79 -6.92 20.76 6.67
CA ILE A 79 -7.58 21.14 5.40
C ILE A 79 -8.97 20.51 5.32
N ASP A 80 -9.05 19.18 5.44
CA ASP A 80 -10.29 18.43 5.42
C ASP A 80 -10.30 17.38 6.54
N PRO A 81 -11.06 17.60 7.61
CA PRO A 81 -10.99 16.77 8.81
C PRO A 81 -11.51 15.33 8.65
N SER A 82 -12.18 15.05 7.54
CA SER A 82 -12.68 13.71 7.21
C SER A 82 -11.66 12.85 6.47
N LEU A 83 -10.52 13.43 6.07
CA LEU A 83 -9.45 12.69 5.41
C LEU A 83 -8.66 11.79 6.37
N ALA A 84 -8.08 10.76 5.77
CA ALA A 84 -7.07 9.90 6.35
C ALA A 84 -5.97 9.69 5.30
N ILE A 85 -4.73 9.40 5.71
CA ILE A 85 -3.71 8.97 4.74
C ILE A 85 -4.10 7.57 4.24
N PRO A 86 -4.32 7.37 2.93
CA PRO A 86 -4.54 6.03 2.41
C PRO A 86 -3.24 5.22 2.41
N TYR A 87 -3.35 3.91 2.54
CA TYR A 87 -2.21 3.01 2.32
C TYR A 87 -2.20 2.48 0.88
N TRP A 88 -1.01 2.20 0.36
CA TRP A 88 -0.84 1.47 -0.89
C TRP A 88 -0.34 0.05 -0.60
N ASP A 89 -1.24 -0.91 -0.75
CA ASP A 89 -0.91 -2.32 -0.65
C ASP A 89 -0.29 -2.80 -1.97
N SER A 90 1.05 -2.76 -2.05
CA SER A 90 1.78 -3.14 -3.26
C SER A 90 1.82 -4.66 -3.50
N VAL A 91 1.31 -5.47 -2.56
CA VAL A 91 1.12 -6.91 -2.78
C VAL A 91 0.09 -7.16 -3.88
N LEU A 92 -0.96 -6.33 -3.95
CA LEU A 92 -1.99 -6.43 -5.00
C LEU A 92 -1.41 -6.24 -6.41
N ASP A 93 -0.29 -5.51 -6.51
CA ASP A 93 0.43 -5.29 -7.77
C ASP A 93 1.41 -6.44 -8.07
N SER A 94 1.86 -7.17 -7.05
CA SER A 94 2.84 -8.25 -7.18
C SER A 94 2.31 -9.50 -7.90
N TYR A 95 0.99 -9.63 -7.99
CA TYR A 95 0.31 -10.72 -8.71
C TYR A 95 0.22 -10.48 -10.22
N LEU A 96 0.52 -9.26 -10.69
CA LEU A 96 0.54 -8.96 -12.12
C LEU A 96 1.74 -9.60 -12.80
N PRO A 97 1.66 -9.90 -14.12
CA PRO A 97 2.82 -10.37 -14.88
C PRO A 97 3.91 -9.30 -14.89
N ASP A 98 3.49 -8.03 -14.92
CA ASP A 98 4.36 -6.86 -14.76
C ASP A 98 3.68 -5.83 -13.83
N PRO A 99 4.17 -5.61 -12.60
CA PRO A 99 3.63 -4.60 -11.69
C PRO A 99 3.68 -3.16 -12.24
N ARG A 100 4.48 -2.87 -13.27
CA ARG A 100 4.52 -1.57 -13.96
C ARG A 100 3.26 -1.29 -14.78
N ASP A 101 2.51 -2.33 -15.11
CA ASP A 101 1.24 -2.21 -15.84
C ASP A 101 0.02 -2.05 -14.93
N SER A 102 0.24 -2.02 -13.61
CA SER A 102 -0.81 -1.69 -12.65
C SER A 102 -1.46 -0.34 -12.95
N ILE A 103 -2.78 -0.27 -12.75
CA ILE A 103 -3.58 0.95 -12.82
C ILE A 103 -3.12 2.01 -11.81
N MET A 104 -2.34 1.64 -10.78
CA MET A 104 -1.67 2.57 -9.86
C MET A 104 -0.88 3.66 -10.62
N TRP A 105 -0.24 3.30 -11.73
CA TRP A 105 0.59 4.18 -12.56
C TRP A 105 -0.23 4.76 -13.72
N SER A 106 -1.37 5.35 -13.40
CA SER A 106 -2.27 5.99 -14.35
C SER A 106 -2.64 7.40 -13.91
N THR A 107 -3.17 8.19 -14.84
CA THR A 107 -3.71 9.54 -14.59
C THR A 107 -4.76 9.59 -13.47
N MET A 108 -5.47 8.50 -13.21
CA MET A 108 -6.52 8.43 -12.19
C MET A 108 -5.99 8.22 -10.78
N LEU A 109 -4.78 7.67 -10.65
CA LEU A 109 -4.16 7.33 -9.37
C LEU A 109 -2.88 8.14 -9.17
N LEU A 110 -1.69 7.58 -9.41
CA LEU A 110 -0.43 8.22 -9.04
C LEU A 110 0.25 9.01 -10.16
N GLY A 111 -0.32 8.99 -11.37
CA GLY A 111 0.26 9.60 -12.56
C GLY A 111 1.16 8.65 -13.35
N GLU A 112 1.33 8.96 -14.62
CA GLU A 112 2.22 8.26 -15.56
C GLU A 112 3.56 8.99 -15.70
N ASN A 113 4.57 8.23 -16.13
CA ASN A 113 5.93 8.72 -16.32
C ASN A 113 6.26 8.78 -17.81
N ASP A 114 7.05 9.77 -18.22
CA ASP A 114 7.66 9.78 -19.56
C ASP A 114 8.89 8.84 -19.63
N GLN A 115 9.52 8.77 -20.81
CA GLN A 115 10.72 7.95 -21.05
C GLN A 115 11.95 8.35 -20.20
N PHE A 116 11.92 9.52 -19.56
CA PHE A 116 12.98 10.02 -18.67
C PHE A 116 12.60 9.88 -17.19
N GLY A 117 11.50 9.16 -16.91
CA GLY A 117 10.98 8.92 -15.57
C GLY A 117 10.19 10.09 -14.98
N ASN A 118 9.99 11.20 -15.69
CA ASN A 118 9.26 12.35 -15.16
C ASN A 118 7.78 12.04 -15.00
N VAL A 119 7.18 12.32 -13.84
CA VAL A 119 5.72 12.25 -13.70
C VAL A 119 5.09 13.42 -14.45
N VAL A 120 4.34 13.12 -15.51
CA VAL A 120 3.85 14.13 -16.48
C VAL A 120 2.36 14.42 -16.37
N ASN A 121 1.60 13.58 -15.69
CA ASN A 121 0.15 13.73 -15.55
C ASN A 121 -0.37 13.16 -14.22
N GLY A 122 -1.68 13.17 -14.04
CA GLY A 122 -2.33 12.76 -12.78
C GLY A 122 -2.24 13.82 -11.69
N PRO A 123 -2.62 13.47 -10.45
CA PRO A 123 -2.79 14.45 -9.37
C PRO A 123 -1.49 15.11 -8.90
N PHE A 124 -0.34 14.48 -9.18
CA PHE A 124 0.97 14.91 -8.69
C PHE A 124 1.91 15.41 -9.80
N ALA A 125 1.39 15.63 -11.01
CA ALA A 125 2.16 16.29 -12.06
C ALA A 125 2.60 17.70 -11.63
N GLY A 126 3.84 18.06 -11.95
CA GLY A 126 4.40 19.38 -11.62
C GLY A 126 4.78 19.55 -10.13
N PHE A 127 4.85 18.45 -9.36
CA PHE A 127 5.42 18.48 -8.02
C PHE A 127 6.92 18.75 -8.11
N ARG A 128 7.31 20.00 -7.88
CA ARG A 128 8.72 20.39 -7.86
C ARG A 128 9.46 19.72 -6.71
N THR A 129 10.69 19.26 -6.91
CA THR A 129 11.46 18.63 -5.85
C THR A 129 12.26 19.66 -5.05
N LEU A 130 12.68 19.30 -3.84
CA LEU A 130 13.56 20.15 -3.03
C LEU A 130 14.93 20.43 -3.69
N GLU A 131 15.33 19.59 -4.64
CA GLU A 131 16.54 19.73 -5.46
C GLU A 131 16.35 20.71 -6.63
N GLY A 132 15.16 21.29 -6.79
CA GLY A 132 14.87 22.27 -7.83
C GLY A 132 14.43 21.66 -9.17
N ARG A 133 14.14 20.35 -9.23
CA ARG A 133 13.53 19.75 -10.42
C ARG A 133 12.08 20.23 -10.57
N GLN A 134 11.63 20.33 -11.81
CA GLN A 134 10.26 20.80 -12.12
C GLN A 134 9.17 19.77 -11.81
N THR A 135 9.56 18.50 -11.73
CA THR A 135 8.66 17.38 -11.44
C THR A 135 9.45 16.26 -10.75
N ILE A 136 8.74 15.45 -9.98
CA ILE A 136 9.24 14.21 -9.40
C ILE A 136 9.52 13.17 -10.50
N THR A 137 10.44 12.25 -10.23
CA THR A 137 10.74 11.13 -11.13
C THR A 137 10.53 9.75 -10.50
N ARG A 138 10.23 8.77 -11.35
CA ARG A 138 10.06 7.36 -11.03
C ARG A 138 10.61 6.49 -12.16
N ASP A 139 11.44 5.52 -11.81
CA ASP A 139 12.11 4.59 -12.73
C ASP A 139 11.65 3.15 -12.44
N LEU A 140 10.36 2.90 -12.68
CA LEU A 140 9.66 1.71 -12.18
C LEU A 140 10.32 0.40 -12.65
N GLY A 141 10.62 -0.48 -11.70
CA GLY A 141 11.04 -1.86 -11.94
C GLY A 141 12.47 -2.03 -12.49
N LEU A 142 13.33 -1.00 -12.44
CA LEU A 142 14.74 -1.17 -12.78
C LEU A 142 15.51 -1.95 -11.70
N GLU A 143 15.16 -1.74 -10.44
CA GLU A 143 15.75 -2.37 -9.27
C GLU A 143 14.66 -2.77 -8.27
N GLY A 144 15.02 -3.46 -7.18
CA GLY A 144 14.08 -3.75 -6.10
C GLY A 144 12.88 -4.63 -6.49
N SER A 145 11.85 -4.60 -5.66
CA SER A 145 10.57 -5.28 -5.88
C SER A 145 9.45 -4.65 -5.04
N VAL A 146 8.21 -4.74 -5.50
CA VAL A 146 7.02 -4.52 -4.63
C VAL A 146 6.92 -5.59 -3.53
N PHE A 147 6.10 -5.35 -2.51
CA PHE A 147 5.81 -6.36 -1.48
C PHE A 147 5.13 -7.58 -2.10
N ARG A 148 5.33 -8.76 -1.50
CA ARG A 148 4.59 -10.00 -1.78
C ARG A 148 3.95 -10.53 -0.49
N GLU A 149 2.93 -11.39 -0.60
CA GLU A 149 2.31 -12.02 0.59
C GLU A 149 3.31 -12.72 1.49
N ARG A 150 4.32 -13.39 0.90
CA ARG A 150 5.38 -14.04 1.68
C ARG A 150 6.12 -13.06 2.58
N ASP A 151 6.33 -11.82 2.12
CA ASP A 151 7.14 -10.86 2.86
C ASP A 151 6.34 -10.33 4.07
N LEU A 152 5.01 -10.21 3.93
CA LEU A 152 4.11 -9.92 5.04
C LEU A 152 4.07 -11.09 6.04
N ASN A 153 3.93 -12.32 5.54
CA ASN A 153 3.93 -13.52 6.37
C ASN A 153 5.23 -13.68 7.16
N ASP A 154 6.38 -13.38 6.56
CA ASP A 154 7.68 -13.39 7.23
C ASP A 154 7.74 -12.40 8.40
N VAL A 155 7.15 -11.20 8.25
CA VAL A 155 7.04 -10.23 9.35
C VAL A 155 6.06 -10.72 10.42
N TYR A 156 4.87 -11.18 10.03
CA TYR A 156 3.87 -11.70 10.95
C TYR A 156 4.32 -12.98 11.67
N ALA A 157 5.30 -13.69 11.12
CA ALA A 157 5.90 -14.88 11.72
C ALA A 157 6.85 -14.54 12.90
N GLN A 158 7.39 -13.32 12.95
CA GLN A 158 8.40 -12.93 13.95
C GLN A 158 7.83 -12.92 15.37
N GLY A 159 8.49 -13.62 16.30
CA GLY A 159 8.09 -13.69 17.70
C GLY A 159 8.83 -12.75 18.63
N ALA A 160 10.00 -12.26 18.23
CA ALA A 160 10.89 -11.44 19.04
C ALA A 160 10.94 -10.00 18.51
N ILE A 161 10.99 -9.01 19.40
CA ILE A 161 10.90 -7.59 19.05
C ILE A 161 12.09 -7.14 18.19
N GLU A 162 13.28 -7.69 18.44
CA GLU A 162 14.51 -7.44 17.70
C GLU A 162 14.46 -7.92 16.24
N ASN A 163 13.49 -8.76 15.87
CA ASN A 163 13.31 -9.16 14.47
C ASN A 163 12.39 -8.19 13.71
N VAL A 164 11.65 -7.33 14.41
CA VAL A 164 10.71 -6.35 13.82
C VAL A 164 11.27 -4.94 13.93
N LEU A 165 11.68 -4.53 15.14
CA LEU A 165 12.49 -3.34 15.38
C LEU A 165 13.97 -3.72 15.22
N SER A 166 14.35 -4.18 14.04
CA SER A 166 15.65 -4.81 13.81
C SER A 166 16.81 -3.82 13.76
N TYR A 167 17.97 -4.26 14.23
CA TYR A 167 19.26 -3.66 13.87
C TYR A 167 19.54 -4.00 12.40
N THR A 168 19.12 -3.13 11.48
CA THR A 168 19.21 -3.43 10.05
C THR A 168 20.57 -3.07 9.47
N ALA A 169 21.32 -2.13 10.05
CA ALA A 169 22.74 -1.93 9.76
C ALA A 169 23.62 -2.12 11.02
N PRO A 170 23.67 -3.34 11.58
CA PRO A 170 24.39 -3.58 12.82
C PRO A 170 25.90 -3.41 12.63
N TYR A 171 26.60 -2.85 13.62
CA TYR A 171 28.06 -2.87 13.63
C TYR A 171 28.59 -4.31 13.70
N THR A 172 29.84 -4.51 13.29
CA THR A 172 30.50 -5.83 13.26
C THR A 172 30.61 -6.49 14.64
N THR A 173 30.48 -5.70 15.71
CA THR A 173 30.50 -6.13 17.11
C THR A 173 29.12 -6.53 17.66
N CYS A 174 28.05 -6.36 16.88
CA CYS A 174 26.70 -6.66 17.33
C CYS A 174 26.51 -8.17 17.52
N PRO A 175 25.99 -8.64 18.66
CA PRO A 175 25.70 -10.07 18.85
C PRO A 175 24.50 -10.54 18.01
N TYR A 176 23.68 -9.63 17.49
CA TYR A 176 22.54 -9.95 16.63
C TYR A 176 22.95 -9.92 15.15
N PRO A 177 22.68 -11.00 14.39
CA PRO A 177 22.93 -11.00 12.96
C PRO A 177 21.95 -10.08 12.22
N VAL A 178 22.32 -9.66 11.01
CA VAL A 178 21.42 -8.91 10.12
C VAL A 178 20.18 -9.77 9.81
N ASN A 179 19.00 -9.24 10.11
CA ASN A 179 17.73 -9.86 9.72
C ASN A 179 17.25 -9.31 8.36
N PHE A 180 17.54 -10.02 7.27
CA PHE A 180 17.09 -9.64 5.92
C PHE A 180 15.57 -9.77 5.69
N GLN A 181 14.83 -10.36 6.65
CA GLN A 181 13.37 -10.40 6.65
C GLN A 181 12.76 -9.22 7.43
N ALA A 182 13.58 -8.34 8.02
CA ALA A 182 13.07 -7.16 8.70
C ALA A 182 12.24 -6.28 7.75
N LEU A 183 11.17 -5.70 8.27
CA LEU A 183 10.22 -4.91 7.48
C LEU A 183 10.89 -3.74 6.75
N GLU A 184 11.89 -3.11 7.36
CA GLU A 184 12.66 -2.01 6.74
C GLU A 184 13.41 -2.44 5.47
N TYR A 185 13.96 -3.67 5.42
CA TYR A 185 14.60 -4.18 4.20
C TYR A 185 13.61 -4.38 3.07
N THR A 186 12.46 -4.97 3.36
CA THR A 186 11.43 -5.20 2.34
C THR A 186 10.80 -3.88 1.90
N HIS A 187 10.57 -2.94 2.82
CA HIS A 187 10.18 -1.57 2.52
C HIS A 187 11.19 -0.88 1.58
N GLY A 188 12.49 -1.04 1.82
CA GLY A 188 13.55 -0.50 0.97
C GLY A 188 13.56 -1.09 -0.45
N ARG A 189 13.13 -2.34 -0.63
CA ARG A 189 12.95 -2.93 -1.97
C ARG A 189 11.89 -2.20 -2.78
N VAL A 190 10.83 -1.70 -2.14
CA VAL A 190 9.77 -0.94 -2.83
C VAL A 190 10.27 0.45 -3.21
N HIS A 191 11.05 1.11 -2.36
CA HIS A 191 11.74 2.37 -2.70
C HIS A 191 12.60 2.21 -3.96
N ASN A 192 13.43 1.16 -3.98
CA ASN A 192 14.25 0.83 -5.14
C ASN A 192 13.42 0.49 -6.39
N TRP A 193 12.26 -0.17 -6.20
CA TRP A 193 11.36 -0.53 -7.28
C TRP A 193 10.66 0.67 -7.90
N ILE A 194 10.27 1.67 -7.12
CA ILE A 194 9.73 2.90 -7.70
C ILE A 194 10.84 3.69 -8.40
N GLY A 195 12.07 3.67 -7.88
CA GLY A 195 13.20 4.37 -8.48
C GLY A 195 13.06 5.89 -8.40
N GLY A 196 13.79 6.62 -9.24
CA GLY A 196 13.73 8.08 -9.29
C GLY A 196 13.92 8.74 -7.92
N ASP A 197 13.02 9.66 -7.55
CA ASP A 197 13.09 10.35 -6.26
C ASP A 197 12.79 9.43 -5.08
N MET A 198 12.02 8.35 -5.27
CA MET A 198 11.74 7.37 -4.21
C MET A 198 12.96 6.56 -3.79
N LYS A 199 14.03 6.48 -4.60
CA LYS A 199 15.20 5.63 -4.29
C LYS A 199 16.12 6.23 -3.22
N PRO A 200 16.66 7.47 -3.37
CA PRO A 200 17.53 8.03 -2.35
C PRO A 200 16.73 8.44 -1.12
N ILE A 201 17.12 7.98 0.07
CA ILE A 201 16.48 8.34 1.36
C ILE A 201 16.26 9.86 1.49
N PRO A 202 17.23 10.74 1.17
CA PRO A 202 17.03 12.18 1.32
C PRO A 202 15.97 12.79 0.37
N ARG A 203 15.56 12.08 -0.68
CA ARG A 203 14.66 12.58 -1.72
C ARG A 203 13.29 11.92 -1.72
N SER A 204 13.14 10.77 -1.06
CA SER A 204 11.95 9.92 -1.21
C SER A 204 10.65 10.62 -0.83
N ALA A 205 10.69 11.47 0.19
CA ALA A 205 9.52 12.24 0.63
C ALA A 205 9.10 13.37 -0.33
N ASN A 206 9.84 13.64 -1.43
CA ASN A 206 9.38 14.51 -2.53
C ASN A 206 8.19 13.89 -3.28
N ASP A 207 8.09 12.56 -3.35
CA ASP A 207 7.04 11.85 -4.07
C ASP A 207 5.88 11.51 -3.12
N PRO A 208 4.62 11.93 -3.41
CA PRO A 208 3.46 11.59 -2.59
C PRO A 208 3.25 10.08 -2.36
N VAL A 209 3.81 9.21 -3.20
CA VAL A 209 3.79 7.75 -3.00
C VAL A 209 4.48 7.33 -1.71
N PHE A 210 5.46 8.11 -1.23
CA PHE A 210 6.13 7.91 0.06
C PHE A 210 5.13 7.69 1.19
N TYR A 211 4.15 8.59 1.33
CA TYR A 211 3.21 8.56 2.45
C TYR A 211 2.25 7.36 2.38
N LEU A 212 1.88 6.94 1.17
CA LEU A 212 1.03 5.76 0.95
C LEU A 212 1.78 4.47 1.26
N HIS A 213 3.04 4.38 0.82
CA HIS A 213 3.93 3.26 1.07
C HIS A 213 4.21 3.11 2.57
N HIS A 214 4.62 4.19 3.24
CA HIS A 214 4.87 4.18 4.67
C HIS A 214 3.59 3.94 5.49
N SER A 215 2.42 4.39 5.01
CA SER A 215 1.14 4.04 5.65
C SER A 215 0.86 2.53 5.59
N PHE A 216 1.31 1.84 4.54
CA PHE A 216 1.23 0.38 4.45
C PHE A 216 2.28 -0.32 5.31
N VAL A 217 3.48 0.22 5.43
CA VAL A 217 4.49 -0.27 6.39
C VAL A 217 3.96 -0.18 7.83
N ASP A 218 3.35 0.94 8.20
CA ASP A 218 2.74 1.10 9.52
C ASP A 218 1.51 0.19 9.71
N TYR A 219 0.74 -0.08 8.64
CA TYR A 219 -0.31 -1.12 8.65
C TYR A 219 0.27 -2.48 9.03
N ILE A 220 1.34 -2.92 8.36
CA ILE A 220 1.99 -4.22 8.61
C ILE A 220 2.53 -4.27 10.05
N PHE A 221 3.19 -3.21 10.51
CA PHE A 221 3.68 -3.13 11.88
C PHE A 221 2.53 -3.24 12.89
N GLU A 222 1.44 -2.51 12.69
CA GLU A 222 0.28 -2.57 13.58
C GLU A 222 -0.40 -3.93 13.58
N GLN A 223 -0.51 -4.61 12.43
CA GLN A 223 -1.02 -5.98 12.36
C GLN A 223 -0.14 -6.95 13.15
N TRP A 224 1.19 -6.86 13.01
CA TRP A 224 2.11 -7.68 13.80
C TRP A 224 1.90 -7.45 15.30
N ARG A 225 1.85 -6.20 15.75
CA ARG A 225 1.58 -5.84 17.15
C ARG A 225 0.26 -6.43 17.64
N GLN A 226 -0.77 -6.42 16.79
CA GLN A 226 -2.08 -6.97 17.10
C GLN A 226 -2.08 -8.49 17.26
N MET A 227 -1.27 -9.20 16.46
CA MET A 227 -1.16 -10.65 16.48
C MET A 227 -0.21 -11.18 17.55
N ARG A 228 0.89 -10.46 17.85
CA ARG A 228 2.02 -10.98 18.64
C ARG A 228 2.17 -10.38 20.02
N GLN A 229 1.59 -9.21 20.26
CA GLN A 229 1.74 -8.50 21.52
C GLN A 229 0.38 -8.27 22.17
N ASN A 230 0.32 -8.47 23.49
CA ASN A 230 -0.75 -7.91 24.29
C ASN A 230 -0.60 -6.38 24.39
N ARG A 231 -1.63 -5.71 24.92
CA ARG A 231 -1.65 -4.23 24.98
C ARG A 231 -0.54 -3.62 25.84
N TRP A 232 -0.05 -4.32 26.87
CA TRP A 232 1.06 -3.83 27.70
C TRP A 232 2.40 -3.96 26.97
N GLN A 233 2.66 -5.11 26.35
CA GLN A 233 3.88 -5.35 25.56
C GLN A 233 4.04 -4.31 24.44
N ARG A 234 2.93 -3.98 23.78
CA ARG A 234 2.85 -2.95 22.74
C ARG A 234 3.39 -1.58 23.15
N GLU A 235 3.36 -1.23 24.43
CA GLU A 235 3.82 0.06 24.96
C GLU A 235 5.26 0.02 25.48
N GLN A 236 5.83 -1.17 25.67
CA GLN A 236 7.06 -1.37 26.47
C GLN A 236 8.15 -2.12 25.73
N GLU A 237 7.81 -3.03 24.81
CA GLU A 237 8.79 -3.83 24.08
C GLU A 237 9.44 -3.01 22.98
N TYR A 238 10.72 -2.71 23.20
CA TYR A 238 11.63 -2.10 22.24
C TYR A 238 12.88 -2.99 22.16
N SER A 239 13.60 -2.95 21.03
CA SER A 239 14.86 -3.70 20.92
C SER A 239 15.88 -3.20 21.95
N PRO A 240 16.69 -4.07 22.57
CA PRO A 240 17.67 -3.63 23.55
C PRO A 240 18.60 -2.52 23.06
N ASP A 241 18.81 -1.50 23.89
CA ASP A 241 19.74 -0.41 23.58
C ASP A 241 21.20 -0.93 23.68
N ILE A 242 21.80 -1.27 22.55
CA ILE A 242 23.14 -1.88 22.48
C ILE A 242 24.07 -1.02 21.62
N GLU A 243 25.03 -0.34 22.25
CA GLU A 243 26.03 0.50 21.57
C GLU A 243 26.89 -0.29 20.56
N ALA A 244 27.08 -1.59 20.82
CA ALA A 244 27.80 -2.47 19.91
C ALA A 244 27.00 -2.84 18.64
N CYS A 245 25.71 -2.51 18.58
CA CYS A 245 24.85 -2.77 17.42
C CYS A 245 24.60 -1.53 16.58
N GLU A 246 24.52 -0.35 17.18
CA GLU A 246 24.03 0.81 16.47
C GLU A 246 24.43 2.13 17.12
N ASN A 247 24.20 3.21 16.38
CA ASN A 247 24.35 4.55 16.90
C ASN A 247 23.30 4.79 18.02
N PRO A 248 23.68 5.36 19.18
CA PRO A 248 22.77 5.72 20.27
C PRO A 248 21.53 6.53 19.87
N GLN A 249 21.50 7.18 18.70
CA GLN A 249 20.28 7.83 18.19
C GLN A 249 19.11 6.88 17.97
N HIS A 250 19.33 5.56 17.86
CA HIS A 250 18.28 4.55 17.79
C HIS A 250 17.73 4.11 19.15
N PHE A 251 18.40 4.46 20.25
CA PHE A 251 18.01 3.95 21.56
C PHE A 251 16.61 4.39 21.96
N SER A 252 15.95 3.55 22.73
CA SER A 252 14.56 3.69 23.17
C SER A 252 14.27 5.07 23.79
N ASN A 253 15.19 5.59 24.60
CA ASN A 253 15.08 6.88 25.29
C ASN A 253 15.82 8.03 24.59
N SER A 254 16.38 7.81 23.40
CA SER A 254 16.97 8.89 22.60
C SER A 254 15.90 9.76 21.98
N ALA A 255 16.18 11.06 21.88
CA ALA A 255 15.26 12.03 21.29
C ALA A 255 14.94 11.66 19.84
N MET A 256 13.64 11.61 19.52
CA MET A 256 13.15 11.29 18.18
C MET A 256 13.29 12.53 17.29
N ARG A 257 14.46 12.78 16.70
CA ARG A 257 14.73 14.01 15.94
C ARG A 257 13.83 14.14 14.70
N PRO A 258 13.30 15.32 14.37
CA PRO A 258 13.39 16.61 15.08
C PRO A 258 12.28 16.83 16.12
N PHE A 259 11.53 15.79 16.49
CA PHE A 259 10.44 15.81 17.46
C PHE A 259 10.98 15.71 18.89
N PHE A 260 11.75 16.71 19.33
CA PHE A 260 12.47 16.70 20.61
C PHE A 260 11.61 16.58 21.88
N ASN A 261 10.29 16.68 21.75
CA ASN A 261 9.35 16.39 22.82
C ASN A 261 8.98 14.90 22.94
N PHE A 262 9.56 14.04 22.10
CA PHE A 262 9.39 12.60 22.07
C PHE A 262 10.74 11.88 22.12
N VAL A 263 10.74 10.69 22.70
CA VAL A 263 11.81 9.70 22.53
C VAL A 263 11.34 8.58 21.59
N ASN A 264 12.27 7.81 21.02
CA ASN A 264 11.95 6.79 20.02
C ASN A 264 10.84 5.82 20.46
N LYS A 265 10.90 5.33 21.71
CA LYS A 265 9.90 4.39 22.23
C LYS A 265 8.49 4.97 22.33
N ASP A 266 8.32 6.30 22.36
CA ASP A 266 6.99 6.92 22.43
C ASP A 266 6.18 6.66 21.16
N GLY A 267 6.85 6.40 20.02
CA GLY A 267 6.19 5.97 18.78
C GLY A 267 5.55 4.58 18.90
N LEU A 268 5.78 3.83 19.99
CA LEU A 268 5.10 2.59 20.27
C LEU A 268 3.71 2.79 20.89
N SER A 269 3.27 4.00 21.22
CA SER A 269 2.03 4.14 21.99
C SER A 269 0.81 3.51 21.30
N ASN A 270 -0.06 2.83 22.05
CA ASN A 270 -1.37 2.43 21.52
C ASN A 270 -2.26 3.65 21.25
N ALA A 271 -1.95 4.81 21.85
CA ALA A 271 -2.75 6.03 21.68
C ALA A 271 -2.86 6.48 20.21
N TYR A 272 -1.89 6.13 19.35
CA TYR A 272 -2.01 6.36 17.90
C TYR A 272 -3.24 5.66 17.33
N THR A 273 -3.42 4.37 17.66
CA THR A 273 -4.50 3.55 17.11
C THR A 273 -5.79 3.53 17.93
N ASP A 274 -5.73 3.96 19.19
CA ASP A 274 -6.93 4.15 20.02
C ASP A 274 -7.64 5.48 19.73
N ASN A 275 -6.88 6.55 19.45
CA ASN A 275 -7.43 7.91 19.47
C ASN A 275 -7.33 8.64 18.15
N MET A 276 -6.40 8.28 17.27
CA MET A 276 -6.11 9.09 16.09
C MET A 276 -6.50 8.45 14.77
N TYR A 277 -6.03 7.23 14.50
CA TYR A 277 -6.35 6.52 13.26
C TYR A 277 -6.50 5.02 13.47
N THR A 278 -7.24 4.37 12.58
CA THR A 278 -7.29 2.92 12.46
C THR A 278 -7.14 2.55 10.99
N TYR A 279 -7.08 1.26 10.70
CA TYR A 279 -6.96 0.75 9.34
C TYR A 279 -8.23 0.01 8.94
N ALA A 280 -8.70 0.28 7.73
CA ALA A 280 -9.55 -0.68 7.04
C ALA A 280 -8.73 -1.93 6.69
N PRO A 281 -9.36 -3.11 6.64
CA PRO A 281 -8.68 -4.33 6.22
C PRO A 281 -8.21 -4.23 4.77
N ARG A 282 -7.16 -4.97 4.43
CA ARG A 282 -6.74 -5.18 3.04
C ARG A 282 -7.91 -5.69 2.18
N PRO A 283 -7.99 -5.33 0.89
CA PRO A 283 -9.05 -5.80 0.01
C PRO A 283 -9.09 -7.33 -0.08
N SER A 284 -10.28 -7.91 0.01
CA SER A 284 -10.51 -9.35 -0.18
C SER A 284 -11.69 -9.57 -1.11
N CYS A 285 -11.77 -10.78 -1.67
CA CYS A 285 -12.84 -11.15 -2.60
C CYS A 285 -13.25 -12.61 -2.42
N SER A 286 -14.37 -12.94 -3.05
CA SER A 286 -14.93 -14.29 -3.10
C SER A 286 -15.79 -14.43 -4.35
N MET A 287 -16.27 -15.64 -4.62
CA MET A 287 -17.24 -15.86 -5.71
C MET A 287 -18.50 -15.01 -5.56
N GLN A 288 -18.92 -14.69 -4.32
CA GLN A 288 -20.09 -13.85 -4.05
C GLN A 288 -19.79 -12.35 -4.16
N ASN A 289 -18.53 -11.95 -3.99
CA ASN A 289 -18.07 -10.56 -4.14
C ASN A 289 -16.78 -10.52 -4.98
N PRO A 290 -16.87 -10.67 -6.32
CA PRO A 290 -15.71 -10.79 -7.19
C PRO A 290 -15.07 -9.43 -7.54
N SER A 291 -15.64 -8.33 -7.06
CA SER A 291 -15.23 -6.97 -7.44
C SER A 291 -14.16 -6.35 -6.53
N CYS A 292 -13.77 -7.03 -5.44
CA CYS A 292 -12.90 -6.44 -4.40
C CYS A 292 -13.43 -5.11 -3.81
N ALA A 293 -14.72 -4.82 -4.02
CA ALA A 293 -15.36 -3.54 -3.78
C ALA A 293 -14.61 -2.33 -4.39
N SER A 294 -13.94 -2.53 -5.54
CA SER A 294 -13.16 -1.48 -6.19
C SER A 294 -13.19 -1.63 -7.71
N LYS A 295 -13.36 -0.51 -8.43
CA LYS A 295 -13.24 -0.48 -9.89
C LYS A 295 -11.79 -0.64 -10.40
N PHE A 296 -10.81 -0.54 -9.49
CA PHE A 296 -9.38 -0.63 -9.81
C PHE A 296 -8.78 -1.97 -9.41
N LEU A 297 -9.58 -2.88 -8.87
CA LEU A 297 -9.18 -4.22 -8.48
C LEU A 297 -10.09 -5.25 -9.19
N PHE A 298 -9.60 -6.47 -9.30
CA PHE A 298 -10.40 -7.63 -9.69
C PHE A 298 -10.04 -8.81 -8.79
N CYS A 299 -10.90 -9.83 -8.76
CA CYS A 299 -10.63 -11.05 -8.00
C CYS A 299 -9.96 -12.09 -8.91
N ASP A 300 -8.78 -12.58 -8.54
CA ASP A 300 -8.16 -13.73 -9.18
C ASP A 300 -8.59 -15.03 -8.48
N PHE A 301 -9.03 -16.01 -9.28
CA PHE A 301 -9.46 -17.33 -8.84
C PHE A 301 -8.51 -18.45 -9.27
N HIS A 302 -7.49 -18.17 -10.09
CA HIS A 302 -6.69 -19.21 -10.75
C HIS A 302 -5.55 -19.75 -9.89
N ASN A 303 -5.02 -18.95 -8.95
CA ASN A 303 -3.77 -19.26 -8.25
C ASN A 303 -3.91 -19.25 -6.72
N GLY A 304 -4.67 -20.22 -6.20
CA GLY A 304 -4.87 -20.41 -4.76
C GLY A 304 -6.19 -19.82 -4.25
N PRO A 305 -6.28 -19.43 -2.97
CA PRO A 305 -7.47 -18.79 -2.43
C PRO A 305 -7.82 -17.52 -3.21
N PRO A 306 -9.12 -17.19 -3.38
CA PRO A 306 -9.53 -15.96 -4.03
C PRO A 306 -8.87 -14.75 -3.39
N HIS A 307 -8.22 -13.92 -4.20
CA HIS A 307 -7.50 -12.75 -3.73
C HIS A 307 -7.64 -11.58 -4.70
N CYS A 308 -7.53 -10.37 -4.18
CA CYS A 308 -7.63 -9.17 -4.97
C CYS A 308 -6.32 -8.87 -5.68
N VAL A 309 -6.42 -8.46 -6.94
CA VAL A 309 -5.30 -8.08 -7.80
C VAL A 309 -5.57 -6.70 -8.38
N SER A 310 -4.51 -5.91 -8.56
CA SER A 310 -4.61 -4.62 -9.24
C SER A 310 -5.08 -4.80 -10.67
N LYS A 311 -6.02 -3.97 -11.15
CA LYS A 311 -6.32 -3.95 -12.58
C LYS A 311 -5.14 -3.41 -13.38
N ILE A 312 -5.11 -3.82 -14.64
CA ILE A 312 -4.04 -3.54 -15.60
C ILE A 312 -4.47 -2.38 -16.48
N LYS A 313 -3.59 -1.40 -16.68
CA LYS A 313 -3.84 -0.26 -17.56
C LYS A 313 -3.99 -0.70 -19.01
N MET A 314 -4.63 0.14 -19.82
CA MET A 314 -4.79 -0.14 -21.25
C MET A 314 -3.43 -0.38 -21.92
N ASN A 315 -3.37 -1.39 -22.81
CA ASN A 315 -2.17 -1.91 -23.46
C ASN A 315 -1.13 -2.60 -22.55
N GLY A 316 -1.39 -2.73 -21.24
CA GLY A 316 -0.54 -3.50 -20.32
C GLY A 316 -0.66 -5.01 -20.53
N LEU A 317 0.33 -5.74 -20.04
CA LEU A 317 0.44 -7.20 -20.12
C LEU A 317 -0.54 -7.88 -19.16
N CYS A 318 -1.50 -8.63 -19.71
CA CYS A 318 -2.53 -9.38 -18.97
C CYS A 318 -2.44 -10.89 -19.18
N GLN A 319 -1.30 -11.38 -19.69
CA GLN A 319 -1.06 -12.81 -19.87
C GLN A 319 -1.40 -13.61 -18.61
N GLY A 320 -2.22 -14.65 -18.73
CA GLY A 320 -2.67 -15.47 -17.61
C GLY A 320 -3.98 -14.98 -16.96
N PHE A 321 -4.53 -13.85 -17.42
CA PHE A 321 -5.81 -13.30 -17.00
C PHE A 321 -6.83 -13.22 -18.15
N GLU A 322 -6.66 -14.03 -19.20
CA GLU A 322 -7.64 -14.16 -20.27
C GLU A 322 -8.99 -14.63 -19.72
N GLY A 323 -10.06 -13.87 -20.01
CA GLY A 323 -11.40 -14.17 -19.50
C GLY A 323 -11.72 -13.61 -18.11
N GLU A 324 -10.77 -12.92 -17.48
CA GLU A 324 -10.98 -12.20 -16.21
C GLU A 324 -11.20 -10.69 -16.41
N ASP A 325 -11.78 -10.04 -15.39
CA ASP A 325 -11.99 -8.58 -15.35
C ASP A 325 -10.71 -7.79 -15.04
N ALA A 326 -9.57 -8.28 -15.54
CA ALA A 326 -8.23 -7.80 -15.17
C ALA A 326 -7.89 -6.44 -15.80
N CYS A 327 -8.45 -6.12 -16.97
CA CYS A 327 -8.13 -4.90 -17.70
C CYS A 327 -9.03 -3.74 -17.28
N PHE A 328 -8.42 -2.62 -16.87
CA PHE A 328 -9.18 -1.41 -16.55
C PHE A 328 -9.75 -0.78 -17.83
N GLY A 329 -11.09 -0.81 -17.97
CA GLY A 329 -11.79 -0.25 -19.14
C GLY A 329 -11.55 -1.03 -20.44
N GLY A 330 -11.23 -2.32 -20.36
CA GLY A 330 -10.91 -3.15 -21.51
C GLY A 330 -11.11 -4.63 -21.23
N ILE A 331 -10.56 -5.47 -22.12
CA ILE A 331 -10.51 -6.94 -21.99
C ILE A 331 -9.14 -7.45 -22.39
N CYS A 332 -8.74 -8.61 -21.84
CA CYS A 332 -7.48 -9.24 -22.17
C CYS A 332 -7.57 -9.98 -23.50
N ILE A 333 -6.84 -9.53 -24.52
CA ILE A 333 -6.79 -10.14 -25.86
C ILE A 333 -5.34 -10.29 -26.28
N ASN A 334 -4.95 -11.51 -26.66
CA ASN A 334 -3.59 -11.83 -27.10
C ASN A 334 -2.54 -11.35 -26.09
N ALA A 335 -2.74 -11.64 -24.80
CA ALA A 335 -1.90 -11.24 -23.68
C ALA A 335 -1.85 -9.72 -23.34
N TYR A 336 -2.62 -8.86 -24.01
CA TYR A 336 -2.64 -7.42 -23.70
C TYR A 336 -4.03 -6.87 -23.45
N CYS A 337 -4.13 -5.87 -22.57
CA CYS A 337 -5.36 -5.15 -22.37
C CYS A 337 -5.71 -4.30 -23.59
N ARG A 338 -6.87 -4.55 -24.19
CA ARG A 338 -7.37 -3.87 -25.39
C ARG A 338 -8.75 -3.27 -25.14
N PRO A 339 -9.17 -2.25 -25.93
CA PRO A 339 -10.51 -1.70 -25.85
C PRO A 339 -11.57 -2.79 -26.02
N GLY A 340 -12.54 -2.79 -25.13
CA GLY A 340 -13.64 -3.75 -25.12
C GLY A 340 -14.41 -3.66 -23.81
N THR A 341 -15.51 -4.38 -23.70
CA THR A 341 -16.33 -4.41 -22.49
C THR A 341 -16.27 -5.81 -21.91
N PHE A 342 -15.77 -5.92 -20.68
CA PHE A 342 -15.87 -7.17 -19.95
C PHE A 342 -17.35 -7.44 -19.63
N GLN A 343 -17.94 -8.38 -20.34
CA GLN A 343 -19.25 -8.92 -19.99
C GLN A 343 -18.99 -10.07 -19.03
N VAL A 344 -19.55 -10.00 -17.82
CA VAL A 344 -19.55 -11.14 -16.91
C VAL A 344 -20.15 -12.31 -17.67
N VAL A 345 -19.33 -13.29 -18.05
CA VAL A 345 -19.84 -14.54 -18.60
C VAL A 345 -20.57 -15.22 -17.45
N ARG A 346 -21.86 -14.90 -17.30
CA ARG A 346 -22.77 -15.73 -16.51
C ARG A 346 -22.87 -17.03 -17.29
N SER A 347 -21.97 -17.95 -17.00
CA SER A 347 -22.08 -19.35 -17.41
C SER A 347 -23.42 -19.84 -16.87
N PHE A 348 -24.45 -19.80 -17.71
CA PHE A 348 -25.67 -20.57 -17.51
C PHE A 348 -25.25 -22.04 -17.56
N VAL A 349 -24.84 -22.59 -16.42
CA VAL A 349 -24.85 -24.03 -16.20
C VAL A 349 -26.31 -24.44 -16.02
N ARG A 350 -27.10 -24.38 -17.11
CA ARG A 350 -28.28 -25.22 -17.26
C ARG A 350 -27.77 -26.56 -17.78
N ILE A 351 -27.42 -27.44 -16.85
CA ILE A 351 -27.24 -28.85 -17.18
C ILE A 351 -28.59 -29.34 -17.71
N GLN A 352 -28.66 -29.63 -19.01
CA GLN A 352 -29.73 -30.44 -19.58
C GLN A 352 -29.63 -31.84 -18.97
N PHE A 353 -30.37 -32.10 -17.89
CA PHE A 353 -30.75 -33.45 -17.49
C PHE A 353 -32.25 -33.61 -17.68
N GLN A 354 -32.60 -34.22 -18.81
CA GLN A 354 -33.86 -34.83 -19.27
C GLN A 354 -33.81 -34.62 -20.79
N THR A 355 -33.52 -35.63 -21.61
CA THR A 355 -34.33 -36.85 -21.78
C THR A 355 -33.51 -37.94 -22.47
N SER A 356 -33.37 -39.10 -21.84
CA SER A 356 -33.11 -40.36 -22.56
C SER A 356 -33.48 -41.53 -21.66
N VAL A 357 -34.78 -41.80 -21.52
CA VAL A 357 -35.28 -43.09 -21.04
C VAL A 357 -36.49 -43.45 -21.89
N GLU A 358 -36.36 -44.60 -22.55
CA GLU A 358 -37.41 -45.51 -23.07
C GLU A 358 -38.24 -45.05 -24.29
N SER A 359 -37.98 -45.58 -25.48
CA SER A 359 -38.23 -46.94 -26.01
C SER A 359 -39.53 -47.03 -26.80
N THR A 360 -39.33 -47.33 -28.09
CA THR A 360 -40.22 -47.93 -29.07
C THR A 360 -41.51 -48.61 -28.55
N SER A 361 -42.67 -48.07 -28.93
CA SER A 361 -43.87 -48.84 -29.36
C SER A 361 -45.02 -47.86 -29.67
N THR A 362 -45.34 -47.59 -30.95
CA THR A 362 -46.45 -48.22 -31.71
C THR A 362 -47.84 -47.60 -31.44
N THR A 363 -48.47 -47.15 -32.53
CA THR A 363 -49.92 -47.01 -32.83
C THR A 363 -50.81 -45.93 -32.17
N MET A 364 -51.35 -45.10 -33.09
CA MET A 364 -52.77 -44.74 -33.30
C MET A 364 -53.60 -43.99 -32.24
N ASN A 365 -54.25 -42.95 -32.80
CA ASN A 365 -55.62 -42.47 -32.59
C ASN A 365 -55.95 -41.45 -31.49
N ASP A 366 -56.51 -40.35 -32.02
CA ASP A 366 -57.77 -39.70 -31.64
C ASP A 366 -57.87 -38.80 -30.39
N LEU A 367 -58.12 -37.52 -30.72
CA LEU A 367 -59.29 -36.71 -30.35
C LEU A 367 -59.54 -36.28 -28.89
N ARG A 368 -59.83 -34.96 -28.82
CA ARG A 368 -60.80 -34.22 -27.98
C ARG A 368 -60.35 -33.63 -26.63
N GLU A 369 -60.41 -32.29 -26.61
CA GLU A 369 -61.21 -31.45 -25.71
C GLU A 369 -61.48 -31.96 -24.28
N ALA A 370 -60.95 -31.25 -23.29
CA ALA A 370 -61.69 -30.44 -22.32
C ALA A 370 -60.73 -29.69 -21.38
#